data_AF-A0A4Q7P182-F1
#
_entry.id   AF-A0A4Q7P182-F1
#
_cell.length_a   1.000
_cell.length_b   1.000
_cell.length_c   1.000
_cell.angle_alpha   90.00
_cell.angle_beta   90.00
_cell.angle_gamma   90.00
#
_symmetry.space_group_name_H-M   'P 1'
#
loop_
_entity.id
_entity.type
_entity.pdbx_description
1 polymer ?
#
loop_
_entity_poly.entity_id
_entity_poly.type
_entity_poly.pdbx_seq_one_letter_code
_entity_poly.pdbx_strand_id
1 'polypeptide(L)'
;MIKINKSNYEFYKEIFTIIWEFEAKYAKMDPKAEFSPVNVLRNWEKESESLARKGLREGLRDSLTGLKDLPNDLKTELNNNLTSKKFPSLNILTSQIKNLPKKVLEKKKIKNLDEYYIIKEVLNDLEYGITESQRTELNKIFGEFERNYIEKNAS
;
A
#
# COMPACT_ATOMS: atom_id res chain seq x y z
N MET A 1 -0.50 9.21 -1.52
CA MET A 1 -1.19 7.95 -1.22
C MET A 1 -2.52 7.96 -1.97
N ILE A 2 -2.98 6.78 -2.38
CA ILE A 2 -4.23 6.60 -3.12
C ILE A 2 -5.36 7.28 -2.33
N LYS A 3 -5.99 8.28 -2.96
CA LYS A 3 -7.06 9.04 -2.31
C LYS A 3 -8.39 8.40 -2.65
N ILE A 4 -8.87 7.54 -1.76
CA ILE A 4 -10.17 6.88 -1.88
C ILE A 4 -11.24 7.79 -1.27
N ASN A 5 -12.29 8.03 -2.05
CA ASN A 5 -13.46 8.83 -1.70
C ASN A 5 -14.71 8.13 -2.27
N LYS A 6 -15.89 8.72 -2.06
CA LYS A 6 -17.15 8.09 -2.48
C LYS A 6 -17.22 7.81 -3.98
N SER A 7 -16.73 8.73 -4.82
CA SER A 7 -16.89 8.63 -6.27
C SER A 7 -15.93 7.65 -6.93
N ASN A 8 -14.86 7.23 -6.25
CA ASN A 8 -13.88 6.27 -6.77
C ASN A 8 -13.74 5.00 -5.92
N TYR A 9 -14.61 4.82 -4.92
CA TYR A 9 -14.55 3.68 -4.01
C TYR A 9 -14.66 2.34 -4.75
N GLU A 10 -15.72 2.15 -5.54
CA GLU A 10 -15.95 0.90 -6.28
C GLU A 10 -14.83 0.61 -7.28
N PHE A 11 -14.27 1.64 -7.90
CA PHE A 11 -13.12 1.50 -8.80
C PHE A 11 -11.90 0.90 -8.08
N TYR A 12 -11.59 1.39 -6.89
CA TYR A 12 -10.47 0.89 -6.09
C TYR A 12 -10.78 -0.47 -5.43
N LYS A 13 -12.03 -0.73 -5.08
CA LYS A 13 -12.48 -2.03 -4.57
C LYS A 13 -12.30 -3.14 -5.59
N GLU A 14 -12.59 -2.86 -6.87
CA GLU A 14 -12.38 -3.83 -7.93
C GLU A 14 -10.91 -4.13 -8.15
N ILE A 15 -10.04 -3.10 -8.14
CA ILE A 15 -8.58 -3.29 -8.19
C ILE A 15 -8.11 -4.15 -7.02
N PHE A 16 -8.57 -3.85 -5.80
CA PHE A 16 -8.22 -4.63 -4.61
C PHE A 16 -8.65 -6.09 -4.72
N THR A 17 -9.86 -6.32 -5.22
CA THR A 17 -10.42 -7.66 -5.43
C THR A 17 -9.58 -8.45 -6.44
N ILE A 18 -9.21 -7.83 -7.56
CA ILE A 18 -8.35 -8.46 -8.59
C ILE A 18 -6.99 -8.86 -8.01
N ILE A 19 -6.36 -7.99 -7.22
CA ILE A 19 -5.06 -8.28 -6.61
C ILE A 19 -5.20 -9.43 -5.61
N TRP A 20 -6.20 -9.38 -4.72
CA TRP A 20 -6.44 -10.43 -3.74
C TRP A 20 -6.74 -11.79 -4.38
N GLU A 21 -7.63 -11.84 -5.38
CA GLU A 21 -7.96 -13.10 -6.07
C GLU A 21 -6.74 -13.70 -6.77
N PHE A 22 -5.88 -12.84 -7.32
CA PHE A 22 -4.61 -13.26 -7.88
C PHE A 22 -3.69 -13.85 -6.81
N GLU A 23 -3.45 -13.13 -5.70
CA GLU A 23 -2.58 -13.59 -4.61
C GLU A 23 -3.10 -14.90 -3.98
N ALA A 24 -4.40 -14.99 -3.72
CA ALA A 24 -5.05 -16.17 -3.15
C ALA A 24 -4.86 -17.42 -4.04
N LYS A 25 -4.93 -17.28 -5.37
CA LYS A 25 -4.66 -18.36 -6.33
C LYS A 25 -3.27 -18.97 -6.12
N TYR A 26 -2.22 -18.14 -5.96
CA TYR A 26 -0.85 -18.65 -5.77
C TYR A 26 -0.59 -19.14 -4.35
N ALA A 27 -1.24 -18.54 -3.36
CA ALA A 27 -1.20 -19.01 -1.97
C ALA A 27 -2.01 -20.31 -1.76
N LYS A 28 -2.73 -20.81 -2.77
CA LYS A 28 -3.66 -21.95 -2.68
C LYS A 28 -4.72 -21.73 -1.59
N MET A 29 -5.16 -20.48 -1.44
CA MET A 29 -6.19 -20.07 -0.50
C MET A 29 -7.53 -19.92 -1.24
N ASP A 30 -8.64 -20.16 -0.54
CA ASP A 30 -9.95 -19.80 -1.05
C ASP A 30 -10.10 -18.27 -1.06
N PRO A 31 -10.21 -17.61 -2.23
CA PRO A 31 -10.39 -16.15 -2.29
C PRO A 31 -11.71 -15.70 -1.66
N LYS A 32 -12.67 -16.62 -1.45
CA LYS A 32 -14.00 -16.36 -0.89
C LYS A 32 -14.15 -16.81 0.56
N ALA A 33 -13.07 -17.23 1.22
CA ALA A 33 -13.09 -17.55 2.63
C ALA A 33 -13.69 -16.38 3.46
N GLU A 34 -14.36 -16.68 4.56
CA GLU A 34 -15.01 -15.64 5.40
C GLU A 34 -14.00 -14.58 5.88
N PHE A 35 -12.77 -15.00 6.19
CA PHE A 35 -11.66 -14.14 6.58
C PHE A 35 -10.93 -13.48 5.41
N SER A 36 -11.39 -13.65 4.16
CA SER A 36 -10.74 -13.02 3.01
C SER A 36 -10.80 -11.50 3.14
N PRO A 37 -9.74 -10.76 2.78
CA PRO A 37 -9.74 -9.30 2.88
C PRO A 37 -10.91 -8.63 2.15
N VAL A 38 -11.37 -9.21 1.04
CA VAL A 38 -12.56 -8.75 0.30
C VAL A 38 -13.85 -8.94 1.10
N ASN A 39 -14.00 -10.06 1.80
CA ASN A 39 -15.17 -10.31 2.65
C ASN A 39 -15.14 -9.47 3.93
N VAL A 40 -13.96 -9.29 4.54
CA VAL A 40 -13.77 -8.35 5.65
C VAL A 40 -14.17 -6.94 5.24
N LEU A 41 -13.75 -6.48 4.05
CA LEU A 41 -14.13 -5.19 3.52
C LEU A 41 -15.65 -5.07 3.33
N ARG A 42 -16.32 -6.11 2.81
CA ARG A 42 -17.79 -6.16 2.69
C ARG A 42 -18.51 -6.06 4.02
N ASN A 43 -17.92 -6.57 5.10
CA ASN A 43 -18.50 -6.42 6.44
C ASN A 43 -18.36 -4.96 6.93
N TRP A 44 -17.19 -4.35 6.74
CA TRP A 44 -17.01 -2.92 7.04
C TRP A 44 -17.89 -1.99 6.22
N GLU A 45 -18.24 -2.36 4.98
CA GLU A 45 -19.23 -1.63 4.16
C GLU A 45 -20.62 -1.56 4.82
N LYS A 46 -21.03 -2.63 5.51
CA LYS A 46 -22.30 -2.68 6.25
C LYS A 46 -22.25 -1.88 7.54
N GLU A 47 -21.08 -1.80 8.18
CA GLU A 47 -20.89 -1.09 9.44
C GLU A 47 -20.78 0.42 9.24
N SER A 48 -19.90 0.86 8.33
CA SER A 48 -19.65 2.29 8.10
C SER A 48 -18.89 2.53 6.81
N GLU A 49 -19.42 3.43 5.98
CA GLU A 49 -18.76 3.89 4.76
C GLU A 49 -17.35 4.48 5.05
N SER A 50 -17.17 5.13 6.20
CA SER A 50 -15.87 5.69 6.60
C SER A 50 -14.87 4.59 6.95
N LEU A 51 -15.32 3.54 7.64
CA LEU A 51 -14.50 2.40 7.98
C LEU A 51 -14.10 1.63 6.72
N ALA A 52 -15.05 1.37 5.82
CA ALA A 52 -14.81 0.71 4.55
C ALA A 52 -13.77 1.44 3.67
N ARG A 53 -13.89 2.77 3.52
CA ARG A 53 -12.90 3.56 2.78
C ARG A 53 -11.51 3.50 3.42
N LYS A 54 -11.43 3.55 4.75
CA LYS A 54 -10.16 3.42 5.47
C LYS A 54 -9.58 2.03 5.22
N GLY A 55 -10.36 0.99 5.45
CA GLY A 55 -9.98 -0.42 5.24
C GLY A 55 -9.49 -0.70 3.84
N LEU A 56 -10.23 -0.28 2.81
CA LEU A 56 -9.83 -0.45 1.41
C LEU A 56 -8.51 0.26 1.10
N ARG A 57 -8.29 1.45 1.66
CA ARG A 57 -7.05 2.20 1.45
C ARG A 57 -5.85 1.49 2.07
N GLU A 58 -5.97 1.00 3.30
CA GLU A 58 -4.90 0.25 3.96
C GLU A 58 -4.65 -1.07 3.24
N GLY A 59 -5.69 -1.85 2.93
CA GLY A 59 -5.57 -3.11 2.21
C GLY A 59 -4.91 -2.97 0.84
N LEU A 60 -5.29 -1.95 0.06
CA LEU A 60 -4.61 -1.66 -1.21
C LEU A 60 -3.15 -1.27 -1.03
N ARG A 61 -2.81 -0.48 0.00
CA ARG A 61 -1.40 -0.15 0.25
C ARG A 61 -0.61 -1.41 0.53
N ASP A 62 -1.10 -2.24 1.44
CA ASP A 62 -0.39 -3.43 1.90
C ASP A 62 -0.23 -4.44 0.76
N SER A 63 -1.28 -4.69 -0.02
CA SER A 63 -1.19 -5.52 -1.24
C SER A 63 -0.17 -4.94 -2.23
N LEU A 64 -0.25 -3.64 -2.55
CA LEU A 64 0.66 -3.01 -3.54
C LEU A 64 2.12 -2.98 -3.08
N THR A 65 2.39 -2.85 -1.78
CA THR A 65 3.75 -3.03 -1.24
C THR A 65 4.20 -4.48 -1.44
N GLY A 66 3.38 -5.46 -1.06
CA GLY A 66 3.70 -6.88 -1.16
C GLY A 66 4.00 -7.35 -2.59
N LEU A 67 3.45 -6.66 -3.60
CA LEU A 67 3.76 -6.93 -5.00
C LEU A 67 5.24 -6.82 -5.35
N LYS A 68 6.08 -6.17 -4.54
CA LYS A 68 7.52 -6.11 -4.80
C LYS A 68 8.17 -7.51 -4.76
N ASP A 69 7.64 -8.40 -3.94
CA ASP A 69 8.20 -9.73 -3.69
C ASP A 69 7.70 -10.77 -4.72
N LEU A 70 6.74 -10.39 -5.58
CA LEU A 70 6.26 -11.28 -6.64
C LEU A 70 7.34 -11.50 -7.72
N PRO A 71 7.52 -12.75 -8.20
CA PRO A 71 8.27 -13.04 -9.41
C PRO A 71 7.83 -12.23 -10.64
N ASN A 72 8.74 -11.96 -11.57
CA ASN A 72 8.48 -11.07 -12.72
C ASN A 72 7.40 -11.60 -13.69
N ASP A 73 7.33 -12.92 -13.87
CA ASP A 73 6.28 -13.60 -14.63
C ASP A 73 4.90 -13.37 -13.99
N LEU A 74 4.79 -13.52 -12.66
CA LEU A 74 3.55 -13.27 -11.93
C LEU A 74 3.16 -11.80 -11.93
N LYS A 75 4.12 -10.87 -11.79
CA LYS A 75 3.88 -9.43 -11.97
C LYS A 75 3.32 -9.13 -13.36
N THR A 76 3.85 -9.79 -14.39
CA THR A 76 3.38 -9.62 -15.78
C THR A 76 1.96 -10.14 -15.94
N GLU A 77 1.65 -11.32 -15.39
CA GLU A 77 0.29 -11.89 -15.41
C GLU A 77 -0.73 -10.97 -14.71
N LEU A 78 -0.43 -10.52 -13.50
CA LEU A 78 -1.30 -9.60 -12.76
C LEU A 78 -1.48 -8.27 -13.51
N ASN A 79 -0.41 -7.72 -14.09
CA ASN A 79 -0.48 -6.50 -14.89
C ASN A 79 -1.39 -6.68 -16.13
N ASN A 80 -1.32 -7.83 -16.80
CA ASN A 80 -2.18 -8.13 -17.94
C ASN A 80 -3.65 -8.30 -17.51
N ASN A 81 -3.91 -8.91 -16.35
CA ASN A 81 -5.25 -9.03 -15.79
C ASN A 81 -5.87 -7.64 -15.50
N LEU A 82 -5.12 -6.74 -14.86
CA LEU A 82 -5.57 -5.37 -14.60
C LEU A 82 -5.84 -4.60 -15.90
N THR A 83 -4.88 -4.60 -16.83
CA THR A 83 -4.98 -3.79 -18.04
C THR A 83 -6.04 -4.30 -19.04
N SER A 84 -6.23 -5.62 -19.15
CA SER A 84 -7.32 -6.21 -19.96
C SER A 84 -8.71 -5.82 -19.45
N LYS A 85 -8.85 -5.61 -18.13
CA LYS A 85 -10.06 -5.07 -17.49
C LYS A 85 -10.13 -3.53 -17.48
N LYS A 86 -9.24 -2.85 -18.21
CA LYS A 86 -9.13 -1.38 -18.32
C LYS A 86 -8.76 -0.68 -17.00
N PHE A 87 -8.13 -1.38 -16.07
CA PHE A 87 -7.54 -0.77 -14.87
C PHE A 87 -6.11 -0.27 -15.12
N PRO A 88 -5.59 0.65 -14.29
CA PRO A 88 -4.20 1.10 -14.39
C PRO A 88 -3.21 -0.05 -14.25
N SER A 89 -2.07 0.06 -14.95
CA SER A 89 -0.98 -0.91 -14.84
C SER A 89 -0.39 -0.95 -13.43
N LEU A 90 0.28 -2.05 -13.08
CA LEU A 90 0.98 -2.19 -11.80
C LEU A 90 2.01 -1.08 -11.57
N ASN A 91 2.68 -0.62 -12.64
CA ASN A 91 3.60 0.50 -12.55
C ASN A 91 2.90 1.79 -12.13
N ILE A 92 1.71 2.08 -12.64
CA ILE A 92 0.94 3.25 -12.23
C ILE A 92 0.48 3.10 -10.77
N LEU A 93 -0.07 1.95 -10.40
CA LEU A 93 -0.57 1.69 -9.05
C LEU A 93 0.52 1.78 -7.98
N THR A 94 1.71 1.20 -8.25
CA THR A 94 2.84 1.19 -7.31
C THR A 94 3.69 2.47 -7.35
N SER A 95 3.52 3.33 -8.36
CA SER A 95 4.32 4.55 -8.54
C SER A 95 4.30 5.48 -7.33
N GLN A 96 3.16 5.56 -6.62
CA GLN A 96 3.04 6.44 -5.46
C GLN A 96 3.88 5.95 -4.28
N ILE A 97 3.99 4.63 -4.11
CA ILE A 97 4.79 3.99 -3.06
C ILE A 97 6.27 4.13 -3.44
N LYS A 98 6.63 3.76 -4.68
CA LYS A 98 8.01 3.83 -5.19
C LYS A 98 8.64 5.22 -5.11
N ASN A 99 7.86 6.27 -5.41
CA ASN A 99 8.33 7.65 -5.40
C ASN A 99 8.30 8.31 -4.02
N LEU A 100 7.71 7.66 -3.01
CA LEU A 100 7.54 8.28 -1.71
C LEU A 100 8.88 8.56 -0.99
N PRO A 101 9.87 7.65 -0.97
CA PRO A 101 11.18 7.93 -0.35
C PRO A 101 11.82 9.22 -0.89
N LYS A 102 11.80 9.39 -2.22
CA LYS A 102 12.29 10.61 -2.88
C LYS A 102 11.54 11.86 -2.40
N LYS A 103 10.21 11.80 -2.32
CA LYS A 103 9.40 12.94 -1.84
C LYS A 103 9.64 13.26 -0.37
N VAL A 104 9.86 12.27 0.48
CA VAL A 104 10.16 12.45 1.91
C VAL A 104 11.53 13.10 2.08
N LEU A 105 12.54 12.65 1.32
CA LEU A 105 13.86 13.28 1.27
C LEU A 105 13.78 14.75 0.82
N GLU A 106 13.08 15.04 -0.28
CA GLU A 106 12.91 16.41 -0.80
C GLU A 106 12.24 17.34 0.23
N LYS A 107 11.24 16.85 0.95
CA LYS A 107 10.51 17.63 1.96
C LYS A 107 11.16 17.64 3.34
N LYS A 108 12.14 16.76 3.55
CA LYS A 108 12.80 16.49 4.84
C LYS A 108 11.83 16.20 5.98
N LYS A 109 10.68 15.59 5.69
CA LYS A 109 9.67 15.25 6.71
C LYS A 109 8.73 14.15 6.25
N ILE A 110 8.31 13.31 7.21
CA ILE A 110 7.16 12.41 7.10
C ILE A 110 5.92 13.17 7.56
N LYS A 111 4.87 13.19 6.75
CA LYS A 111 3.66 13.97 7.02
C LYS A 111 2.67 13.28 7.95
N ASN A 112 2.55 11.95 7.87
CA ASN A 112 1.51 11.17 8.52
C ASN A 112 1.91 9.69 8.66
N LEU A 113 1.10 8.91 9.37
CA LEU A 113 1.33 7.47 9.59
C LEU A 113 1.41 6.68 8.28
N ASP A 114 0.60 7.06 7.29
CA ASP A 114 0.61 6.51 5.95
C ASP A 114 2.01 6.56 5.30
N GLU A 115 2.67 7.72 5.35
CA GLU A 115 4.04 7.87 4.86
C GLU A 115 5.05 7.15 5.77
N TYR A 116 4.83 7.16 7.09
CA TYR A 116 5.68 6.48 8.06
C TYR A 116 5.82 4.98 7.77
N TYR A 117 4.70 4.26 7.56
CA TYR A 117 4.74 2.82 7.33
C TYR A 117 5.50 2.46 6.04
N ILE A 118 5.31 3.23 4.97
CA ILE A 118 6.05 2.99 3.72
C ILE A 118 7.55 3.27 3.91
N ILE A 119 7.93 4.34 4.61
CA ILE A 119 9.35 4.63 4.88
C ILE A 119 9.96 3.55 5.77
N LYS A 120 9.21 3.04 6.76
CA LYS A 120 9.66 1.92 7.60
C LYS A 120 9.97 0.67 6.75
N GLU A 121 9.07 0.32 5.83
CA GLU A 121 9.29 -0.81 4.92
C GLU A 121 10.54 -0.61 4.06
N VAL A 122 10.75 0.59 3.53
CA VAL A 122 11.94 0.94 2.72
C VAL A 122 13.23 0.86 3.53
N LEU A 123 13.21 1.31 4.79
CA LEU A 123 14.37 1.28 5.67
C LEU A 123 14.73 -0.15 6.11
N ASN A 124 13.72 -1.01 6.30
CA ASN A 124 13.89 -2.42 6.63
C ASN A 124 14.34 -3.27 5.44
N ASP A 125 14.03 -2.83 4.22
CA ASP A 125 14.41 -3.51 2.98
C ASP A 125 15.82 -3.08 2.54
N LEU A 126 16.79 -3.97 2.71
CA LEU A 126 18.20 -3.74 2.33
C LEU A 126 18.42 -3.73 0.81
N GLU A 127 17.54 -4.36 0.03
CA GLU A 127 17.63 -4.46 -1.42
C GLU A 127 16.90 -3.32 -2.14
N TYR A 128 16.17 -2.48 -1.38
CA TYR A 128 15.50 -1.32 -1.93
C TYR A 128 16.51 -0.35 -2.57
N GLY A 129 16.23 0.08 -3.81
CA GLY A 129 17.14 0.86 -4.67
C GLY A 129 17.37 2.32 -4.26
N ILE A 130 17.66 2.58 -2.98
CA ILE A 130 18.15 3.86 -2.45
C ILE A 130 19.63 3.76 -2.11
N THR A 131 20.34 4.88 -2.19
CA THR A 131 21.76 4.94 -1.80
C THR A 131 21.91 4.92 -0.27
N GLU A 132 23.11 4.57 0.23
CA GLU A 132 23.39 4.58 1.67
C GLU A 132 23.22 5.97 2.29
N SER A 133 23.59 7.02 1.56
CA SER A 133 23.36 8.41 1.96
C SER A 133 21.88 8.73 2.10
N GLN A 134 21.06 8.31 1.13
CA GLN A 134 19.60 8.44 1.20
C GLN A 134 19.00 7.64 2.36
N ARG A 135 19.50 6.42 2.62
CA ARG A 135 19.07 5.59 3.75
C ARG A 135 19.38 6.26 5.08
N THR A 136 20.57 6.83 5.22
CA THR A 136 20.98 7.60 6.41
C THR A 136 20.07 8.80 6.63
N GLU A 137 19.78 9.59 5.59
CA GLU A 137 18.90 10.75 5.71
C GLU A 137 17.45 10.36 6.03
N LEU A 138 16.93 9.31 5.40
CA LEU A 138 15.60 8.76 5.72
C LEU A 138 15.51 8.25 7.17
N ASN A 139 16.54 7.56 7.69
CA ASN A 139 16.60 7.14 9.09
C ASN A 139 16.51 8.32 10.05
N LYS A 140 17.18 9.43 9.73
CA LYS A 140 17.09 10.66 10.54
C LYS A 140 15.67 11.23 10.55
N ILE A 141 15.07 11.40 9.37
CA ILE A 141 13.70 11.91 9.21
C ILE A 141 12.69 10.98 9.92
N PHE A 142 12.91 9.67 9.84
CA PHE A 142 12.11 8.65 10.49
C PHE A 142 12.14 8.79 12.02
N GLY A 143 13.34 8.89 12.60
CA GLY A 143 13.49 9.09 14.05
C GLY A 143 12.93 10.44 14.54
N GLU A 144 13.01 11.50 13.73
CA GLU A 144 12.35 12.78 14.02
C GLU A 144 10.82 12.65 14.09
N PHE A 145 10.23 11.89 13.17
CA PHE A 145 8.79 11.63 13.21
C PHE A 145 8.39 10.84 14.46
N GLU A 146 9.11 9.78 14.81
CA GLU A 146 8.80 8.95 15.99
C GLU A 146 8.86 9.75 17.28
N ARG A 147 9.91 10.58 17.48
CA ARG A 147 10.00 11.46 18.66
C ARG A 147 8.82 12.41 18.76
N ASN A 148 8.52 13.13 17.67
CA ASN A 148 7.40 14.08 17.63
C ASN A 148 6.04 13.39 17.86
N TYR A 149 5.88 12.16 17.39
CA TYR A 149 4.65 11.39 17.59
C TYR A 149 4.51 10.96 19.06
N ILE A 150 5.58 10.48 19.69
CA ILE A 150 5.58 10.11 21.11
C ILE A 150 5.24 11.33 21.98
N GLU A 151 5.92 12.45 21.77
CA GLU A 151 5.69 13.68 22.55
C GLU A 151 4.23 14.16 22.49
N LYS A 152 3.61 14.11 21.30
CA LYS A 152 2.22 14.52 21.11
C LYS A 152 1.18 13.59 21.73
N ASN A 153 1.49 12.31 21.91
CA ASN A 153 0.57 11.32 22.47
C ASN A 153 0.86 10.98 23.94
N ALA A 154 1.93 11.53 24.52
CA ALA A 154 2.25 11.47 25.94
C ALA A 154 1.72 12.68 26.73
N SER A 155 1.13 13.66 26.04
CA SER A 155 0.47 14.86 26.58
C SER A 155 -1.04 14.70 26.59
#